data_AF-Q10Y14-F1
#
_entry.id   AF-Q10Y14-F1
#
_cell.length_a   1.000
_cell.length_b   1.000
_cell.length_c   1.000
_cell.angle_alpha   90.00
_cell.angle_beta   90.00
_cell.angle_gamma   90.00
#
_symmetry.space_group_name_H-M   'P 1'
#
loop_
_entity.id
_entity.type
_entity.pdbx_description
1 polymer ?
#
loop_
_entity_poly.entity_id
_entity_poly.type
_entity_poly.pdbx_seq_one_letter_code
_entity_poly.pdbx_strand_id
1 'polypeptide(L)' 'MVMSGERIGMDQNANTIIMTMSADSDDIKDLRRGEGKLFKKIKYQIEEIKNDSSEVDEKIQPIIVIFKQK' A
#
# COMPACT_ATOMS: atom_id res chain seq x y z
N MET A 1 -33.68 5.71 -6.22
CA MET A 1 -32.66 6.12 -7.21
C MET A 1 -31.74 7.07 -6.47
N VAL A 2 -30.52 6.73 -6.06
CA VAL A 2 -29.37 6.26 -6.84
C VAL A 2 -28.65 5.11 -6.12
N MET A 3 -28.09 4.20 -6.93
CA MET A 3 -27.40 2.97 -6.57
C MET A 3 -25.89 3.19 -6.36
N SER A 4 -25.31 2.30 -5.55
CA SER A 4 -23.96 1.69 -5.69
C SER A 4 -22.73 2.61 -5.78
N GLY A 5 -21.99 2.65 -4.68
CA GLY A 5 -20.52 2.66 -4.71
C GLY A 5 -20.04 1.54 -3.80
N GLU A 6 -19.39 0.52 -4.36
CA GLU A 6 -18.78 -0.58 -3.59
C GLU A 6 -17.83 0.00 -2.53
N ARG A 7 -18.15 -0.24 -1.26
CA ARG A 7 -17.23 0.04 -0.16
C ARG A 7 -16.14 -1.02 -0.20
N ILE A 8 -14.92 -0.59 -0.50
CA ILE A 8 -13.71 -1.39 -0.33
C ILE A 8 -13.67 -1.80 1.14
N GLY A 9 -13.90 -3.08 1.44
CA GLY A 9 -13.97 -3.58 2.81
C GLY A 9 -12.60 -3.50 3.48
N MET A 10 -12.38 -2.47 4.31
CA MET A 10 -11.26 -2.42 5.24
C MET A 10 -11.63 -3.31 6.44
N ASP A 11 -11.25 -4.58 6.38
CA ASP A 11 -11.39 -5.50 7.50
C ASP A 11 -10.26 -5.20 8.51
N GLN A 12 -10.53 -4.29 9.45
CA GLN A 12 -9.57 -3.83 10.46
C GLN A 12 -9.43 -4.86 11.59
N ASN A 13 -8.81 -6.01 11.31
CA ASN A 13 -8.28 -6.86 12.37
C ASN A 13 -6.90 -6.32 12.77
N ALA A 14 -6.86 -5.49 13.82
CA ALA A 14 -5.67 -4.95 14.51
C ALA A 14 -4.59 -4.29 13.62
N ASN A 15 -4.60 -2.95 13.53
CA ASN A 15 -3.51 -2.07 13.07
C ASN A 15 -2.78 -2.45 11.76
N THR A 16 -3.37 -3.28 10.92
CA THR A 16 -2.73 -3.80 9.71
C THR A 16 -3.40 -3.20 8.48
N ILE A 17 -2.63 -2.46 7.68
CA ILE A 17 -3.09 -1.88 6.42
C ILE A 17 -2.55 -2.74 5.27
N ILE A 18 -3.47 -3.37 4.53
CA ILE A 18 -3.12 -4.19 3.37
C ILE A 18 -3.31 -3.35 2.10
N MET A 19 -2.23 -3.16 1.35
CA MET A 19 -2.24 -2.47 0.05
C MET A 19 -1.97 -3.47 -1.08
N THR A 20 -2.89 -3.55 -2.04
CA THR A 20 -2.73 -4.41 -3.22
C THR A 20 -2.38 -3.56 -4.44
N MET A 21 -1.35 -3.95 -5.18
CA MET A 21 -0.85 -3.21 -6.34
C MET A 21 -0.50 -4.18 -7.47
N SER A 22 -0.79 -3.81 -8.71
CA SER A 22 -0.21 -4.46 -9.89
C SER A 22 1.14 -3.82 -10.23
N ALA A 23 2.08 -4.63 -10.69
CA ALA A 23 3.42 -4.20 -11.08
C ALA A 23 3.97 -5.15 -12.13
N ASP A 24 4.78 -4.63 -13.06
CA ASP A 24 5.53 -5.46 -14.01
C ASP A 24 6.90 -5.87 -13.47
N SER A 25 7.67 -6.65 -14.25
CA SER A 25 8.98 -7.11 -13.79
C SER A 25 9.99 -5.99 -13.59
N ASP A 26 9.89 -4.88 -14.31
CA ASP A 26 10.84 -3.78 -14.22
C ASP A 26 10.49 -2.88 -13.03
N ASP A 27 9.20 -2.65 -12.76
CA ASP A 27 8.71 -2.02 -11.53
C ASP A 27 9.24 -2.73 -10.27
N ILE A 28 9.24 -4.07 -10.26
CA ILE A 28 9.78 -4.85 -9.14
C ILE A 28 11.30 -4.73 -9.01
N LYS A 29 12.04 -4.65 -10.12
CA LYS A 29 13.50 -4.43 -10.09
C LYS A 29 13.83 -3.06 -9.52
N ASP A 30 13.11 -2.03 -9.95
CA ASP A 30 13.29 -0.67 -9.47
C ASP A 30 12.92 -0.55 -7.99
N LEU A 31 11.82 -1.18 -7.57
CA LEU A 31 11.43 -1.24 -6.16
C LEU A 31 12.54 -1.84 -5.28
N ARG A 32 13.21 -2.91 -5.73
CA ARG A 32 14.33 -3.53 -5.00
C ARG A 32 15.54 -2.61 -4.86
N ARG A 33 15.71 -1.64 -5.77
CA ARG A 33 16.77 -0.63 -5.72
C ARG A 33 16.37 0.61 -4.89
N GLY A 34 15.12 0.69 -4.43
CA GLY A 34 14.59 1.89 -3.78
C GLY A 34 14.28 3.01 -4.76
N GLU A 35 13.97 2.67 -6.02
CA GLU A 35 13.77 3.61 -7.11
C GLU A 35 12.46 3.32 -7.87
N GLY A 36 12.16 4.13 -8.88
CA GLY A 36 11.00 3.91 -9.75
C GLY A 36 9.67 4.44 -9.23
N LYS A 37 8.64 4.31 -10.05
CA LYS A 37 7.30 4.84 -9.77
C LYS A 37 6.60 4.09 -8.64
N LEU A 38 6.76 2.76 -8.60
CA LEU A 38 6.16 1.91 -7.58
C LEU A 38 6.69 2.25 -6.17
N PHE A 39 8.01 2.39 -6.02
CA PHE A 39 8.62 2.82 -4.76
C PHE A 39 8.10 4.19 -4.31
N LYS A 40 8.07 5.18 -5.21
CA LYS A 40 7.57 6.53 -4.90
C LYS A 40 6.11 6.49 -4.45
N LYS A 41 5.29 5.66 -5.10
CA LYS A 41 3.87 5.48 -4.75
C LYS A 41 3.69 4.85 -3.38
N ILE A 42 4.44 3.78 -3.06
CA ILE A 42 4.42 3.15 -1.73
C ILE A 42 4.85 4.15 -0.65
N LYS A 43 5.94 4.89 -0.90
CA LYS A 43 6.41 5.94 0.03
C LYS A 43 5.34 6.99 0.28
N TYR A 44 4.72 7.50 -0.78
CA TYR A 44 3.65 8.50 -0.66
C TYR A 44 2.46 7.98 0.14
N GLN A 45 2.00 6.75 -0.12
CA GLN A 45 0.90 6.14 0.62
C GLN A 45 1.23 5.94 2.11
N ILE A 46 2.46 5.53 2.44
CA ILE A 46 2.91 5.41 3.83
C ILE A 46 2.89 6.77 4.53
N GLU A 47 3.31 7.83 3.85
CA GLU A 47 3.27 9.19 4.39
C GLU A 47 1.85 9.73 4.54
N GLU A 48 0.94 9.48 3.59
CA GLU A 48 -0.49 9.80 3.74
C GLU A 48 -1.08 9.10 4.96
N ILE A 49 -0.81 7.81 5.14
CA ILE A 49 -1.30 7.04 6.28
C ILE A 49 -0.81 7.64 7.61
N LYS A 50 0.47 8.02 7.68
CA LYS A 50 1.03 8.70 8.87
C LYS A 50 0.37 10.05 9.15
N ASN A 51 0.05 10.81 8.10
CA ASN A 51 -0.53 12.14 8.23
C ASN A 51 -2.02 12.09 8.58
N ASP A 52 -2.76 11.14 8.03
CA ASP A 52 -4.20 10.99 8.23
C ASP A 52 -4.54 10.33 9.57
N SER A 53 -3.59 9.58 10.14
CA SER A 53 -3.82 8.81 11.36
C SER A 53 -3.00 9.39 12.52
N SER A 54 -3.66 10.10 13.43
CA SER A 54 -3.08 10.55 14.71
C SER A 54 -2.62 9.42 15.63
N GLU A 55 -2.98 8.17 15.31
CA GLU A 55 -2.72 6.95 16.09
C GLU A 55 -1.65 6.03 15.50
N VAL A 56 -1.05 6.43 14.38
CA VAL A 56 -0.02 5.62 13.74
C VAL A 56 1.32 5.91 14.41
N ASP A 57 1.73 4.96 15.26
CA ASP A 57 2.97 5.02 16.04
C ASP A 57 4.18 5.28 15.13
N GLU A 58 5.17 6.05 15.62
CA GLU A 58 6.34 6.50 14.86
C GLU A 58 7.17 5.34 14.26
N LYS A 59 6.92 4.11 14.72
CA LYS A 59 7.65 2.88 14.38
C LYS A 59 6.89 1.95 13.43
N ILE A 60 6.19 2.46 12.42
CA ILE A 60 5.62 1.60 11.38
C ILE A 60 6.75 0.89 10.61
N GLN A 61 6.62 -0.42 10.46
CA GLN A 61 7.43 -1.21 9.52
C GLN A 61 6.54 -1.78 8.41
N PRO A 62 6.72 -1.35 7.14
CA PRO A 62 5.97 -1.92 6.03
C PRO A 62 6.48 -3.32 5.69
N ILE A 63 5.58 -4.29 5.54
CA ILE A 63 5.87 -5.61 5.00
C ILE A 63 5.34 -5.66 3.55
N ILE A 64 6.23 -5.93 2.59
CA ILE A 64 5.88 -6.01 1.17
C ILE A 64 5.97 -7.47 0.73
N VAL A 65 4.85 -8.02 0.25
CA VAL A 65 4.77 -9.38 -0.30
C VAL A 65 4.49 -9.30 -1.80
N ILE A 66 5.33 -9.92 -2.62
CA ILE A 66 5.22 -9.90 -4.08
C ILE A 66 4.84 -11.30 -4.56
N PHE A 67 3.70 -11.40 -5.26
CA PHE A 67 3.26 -12.63 -5.89
C PHE A 67 3.40 -12.53 -7.41
N LYS A 68 3.90 -13.59 -8.05
CA LYS A 68 3.90 -13.69 -9.50
C LYS A 68 2.59 -14.35 -9.93
N GLN A 69 1.76 -13.62 -10.70
CA GLN A 69 0.62 -14.26 -11.37
C GLN A 69 1.15 -15.26 -12.40
N LYS A 70 0.58 -16.47 -12.37
CA LYS A 70 0.87 -17.54 -13.32
C LYS A 70 0.00 -17.40 -14.56
#